data_AF-A0A529KQ36-F1
#
_entry.id   AF-A0A529KQ36-F1
#
_cell.length_a   1.000
_cell.length_b   1.000
_cell.length_c   1.000
_cell.angle_alpha   90.00
_cell.angle_beta   90.00
_cell.angle_gamma   90.00
#
_symmetry.space_group_name_H-M   'P 1'
#
loop_
_entity.id
_entity.type
_entity.pdbx_description
1 polymer ?
#
loop_
_entity_poly.entity_id
_entity_poly.type
_entity_poly.pdbx_seq_one_letter_code
_entity_poly.pdbx_strand_id
1 'polypeptide(L)'
;MPRIKDNSIDLRVILTPILSAQAFDIAASIMHQDDIPTTLLEQSRSIIGSGKPAPKVDPKDFDKRVTDGLRRNVLWMRANGAPGVPFYLYRSDKGAQFAFGSLTDAQLATALPEPQATPNTAANTGAPAQ
;
A
#
# COMPACT_ATOMS: atom_id res chain seq x y z
N MET A 1 6.95 7.16 21.51
CA MET A 1 7.32 7.65 20.15
C MET A 1 6.31 7.12 19.14
N PRO A 2 6.16 7.69 17.93
CA PRO A 2 5.30 7.09 16.90
C PRO A 2 5.79 5.68 16.55
N ARG A 3 4.89 4.68 16.55
CA ARG A 3 5.21 3.23 16.38
C ARG A 3 5.89 2.85 15.06
N ILE A 4 5.82 3.71 14.05
CA ILE A 4 6.55 3.54 12.79
C ILE A 4 8.04 3.92 12.96
N LYS A 5 8.34 4.91 13.83
CA LYS A 5 9.71 5.42 14.02
C LYS A 5 10.59 4.50 14.86
N ASP A 6 9.98 3.68 15.72
CA ASP A 6 10.70 2.69 16.55
C ASP A 6 10.64 1.28 15.95
N ASN A 7 10.20 1.14 14.69
CA ASN A 7 10.05 -0.11 13.95
C ASN A 7 9.14 -1.15 14.64
N SER A 8 8.28 -0.74 15.59
CA SER A 8 7.28 -1.65 16.16
C SER A 8 6.15 -1.98 15.18
N ILE A 9 5.97 -1.16 14.15
CA ILE A 9 5.02 -1.39 13.04
C ILE A 9 5.71 -1.12 11.70
N ASP A 10 5.60 -2.06 10.78
CA ASP A 10 5.87 -1.88 9.34
C ASP A 10 4.55 -1.61 8.61
N LEU A 11 4.48 -0.53 7.83
CA LEU A 11 3.29 -0.15 7.07
C LEU A 11 3.53 -0.35 5.58
N ARG A 12 2.84 -1.34 5.00
CA ARG A 12 2.85 -1.58 3.55
C ARG A 12 1.60 -1.02 2.92
N VAL A 13 1.78 -0.11 1.97
CA VAL A 13 0.67 0.62 1.36
C VAL A 13 0.37 0.10 -0.04
N ILE A 14 -0.89 -0.25 -0.27
CA ILE A 14 -1.43 -0.51 -1.60
C ILE A 14 -2.25 0.71 -2.01
N LEU A 15 -1.82 1.43 -3.03
CA LEU A 15 -2.57 2.60 -3.51
C LEU A 15 -3.82 2.15 -4.26
N THR A 16 -4.98 2.56 -3.74
CA THR A 16 -6.31 2.32 -4.31
C THR A 16 -7.03 3.66 -4.54
N PRO A 17 -6.70 4.38 -5.62
CA PRO A 17 -7.25 5.72 -5.88
C PRO A 17 -8.71 5.66 -6.35
N ILE A 18 -9.64 5.59 -5.38
CA ILE A 18 -11.09 5.41 -5.64
C ILE A 18 -11.91 6.68 -5.48
N LEU A 19 -11.32 7.76 -4.97
CA LEU A 19 -12.06 8.97 -4.58
C LEU A 19 -12.37 9.89 -5.76
N SER A 20 -11.47 9.98 -6.74
CA SER A 20 -11.63 10.85 -7.92
C SER A 20 -10.59 10.53 -9.00
N ALA A 21 -10.77 11.09 -10.20
CA ALA A 21 -9.74 11.05 -11.24
C ALA A 21 -8.43 11.71 -10.78
N GLN A 22 -8.53 12.83 -10.06
CA GLN A 22 -7.35 13.50 -9.50
C GLN A 22 -6.59 12.60 -8.50
N ALA A 23 -7.30 11.78 -7.70
CA ALA A 23 -6.65 10.83 -6.81
C ALA A 23 -5.86 9.76 -7.60
N PHE A 24 -6.36 9.37 -8.78
CA PHE A 24 -5.64 8.48 -9.68
C PHE A 24 -4.36 9.14 -10.22
N ASP A 25 -4.44 10.39 -10.70
CA ASP A 25 -3.28 11.12 -11.22
C ASP A 25 -2.21 11.35 -10.14
N ILE A 26 -2.62 11.66 -8.91
CA ILE A 26 -1.70 11.76 -7.76
C ILE A 26 -1.04 10.41 -7.48
N ALA A 27 -1.82 9.34 -7.36
CA ALA A 27 -1.28 8.00 -7.11
C ALA A 27 -0.31 7.56 -8.22
N ALA A 28 -0.67 7.79 -9.48
CA ALA A 28 0.19 7.52 -10.62
C ALA A 28 1.46 8.36 -10.53
N SER A 29 1.36 9.66 -10.28
CA SER A 29 2.53 10.54 -10.16
C SER A 29 3.48 10.10 -9.04
N ILE A 30 2.98 9.69 -7.87
CA ILE A 30 3.80 9.13 -6.77
C ILE A 30 4.58 7.91 -7.25
N MET A 31 3.92 7.00 -7.98
CA MET A 31 4.53 5.75 -8.47
C MET A 31 5.58 5.96 -9.57
N HIS A 32 5.71 7.18 -10.11
CA HIS A 32 6.74 7.57 -11.08
C HIS A 32 7.94 8.28 -10.44
N GLN A 33 7.93 8.51 -9.12
CA GLN A 33 9.06 9.13 -8.44
C GLN A 33 10.13 8.10 -8.11
N ASP A 34 11.40 8.54 -8.06
CA ASP A 34 12.52 7.67 -7.66
C ASP A 34 12.40 7.21 -6.19
N ASP A 35 11.94 8.11 -5.31
CA ASP A 35 11.70 7.83 -3.90
C ASP A 35 10.18 7.82 -3.61
N ILE A 36 9.54 6.71 -3.99
CA ILE A 36 8.11 6.46 -3.79
C ILE A 36 7.71 6.55 -2.31
N PRO A 37 8.40 5.89 -1.35
CA PRO A 37 8.00 5.93 0.06
C PRO A 37 8.02 7.34 0.65
N THR A 38 9.09 8.11 0.41
CA THR A 38 9.17 9.49 0.92
C THR A 38 8.14 10.38 0.25
N THR A 39 7.93 10.25 -1.06
CA THR A 39 6.90 11.03 -1.78
C THR A 39 5.50 10.75 -1.23
N LEU A 40 5.15 9.49 -1.01
CA LEU A 40 3.86 9.12 -0.43
C LEU A 40 3.66 9.71 0.97
N LEU A 41 4.69 9.65 1.81
CA LEU A 41 4.65 10.20 3.16
C LEU A 41 4.46 11.72 3.13
N GLU A 42 5.19 12.43 2.27
CA GLU A 42 5.09 13.88 2.12
C GLU A 42 3.73 14.31 1.55
N GLN A 43 3.22 13.61 0.53
CA GLN A 43 1.86 13.85 0.02
C GLN A 43 0.80 13.61 1.10
N SER A 44 0.97 12.59 1.94
CA SER A 44 0.03 12.33 3.03
C SER A 44 0.04 13.45 4.07
N ARG A 45 1.23 13.98 4.39
CA ARG A 45 1.41 15.13 5.28
C ARG A 45 0.92 16.44 4.67
N SER A 46 0.99 16.59 3.34
CA SER A 46 0.54 17.81 2.67
C SER A 46 -0.97 18.01 2.79
N ILE A 47 -1.75 16.93 2.85
CA ILE A 47 -3.20 16.96 3.07
C ILE A 47 -3.56 17.62 4.42
N ILE A 48 -2.69 17.47 5.42
CA ILE A 48 -2.83 18.10 6.75
C ILE A 48 -1.96 19.35 6.92
N GLY A 49 -1.45 19.91 5.82
CA GLY A 49 -0.74 21.21 5.81
C GLY A 49 0.72 21.20 6.28
N SER A 50 1.37 20.03 6.42
CA SER A 50 2.75 19.94 6.96
C SER A 50 3.79 19.31 6.01
N GLY A 51 3.36 18.74 4.89
CA GLY A 51 4.24 18.11 3.89
C GLY A 51 4.14 18.73 2.51
N LYS A 52 4.80 18.10 1.53
CA LYS A 52 4.80 18.56 0.12
C LYS A 52 3.87 17.72 -0.75
N PRO A 53 3.02 18.35 -1.59
CA PRO A 53 2.28 17.63 -2.60
C PRO A 53 3.23 16.85 -3.53
N ALA A 54 2.79 15.69 -3.99
CA ALA A 54 3.54 14.86 -4.92
C ALA A 54 3.87 15.67 -6.20
N PRO A 55 5.10 15.55 -6.73
CA PRO A 55 5.44 16.12 -8.03
C PRO A 55 4.46 15.61 -9.09
N LYS A 56 3.93 16.51 -9.91
CA LYS A 56 2.97 16.14 -10.96
C LYS A 56 3.70 15.55 -12.15
N VAL A 57 3.23 14.40 -12.62
CA VAL A 57 3.58 13.86 -13.93
C VAL A 57 2.40 14.09 -14.86
N ASP A 58 2.66 14.49 -16.11
CA ASP A 58 1.60 14.67 -17.10
C ASP A 58 0.93 13.30 -17.38
N PRO A 59 -0.40 13.18 -17.30
CA PRO A 59 -1.09 11.91 -17.54
C PRO A 59 -0.75 11.23 -18.87
N LYS A 60 -0.34 12.00 -19.89
CA LYS A 60 0.10 11.44 -21.18
C LYS A 60 1.40 10.63 -21.07
N ASP A 61 2.20 10.90 -20.05
CA ASP A 61 3.53 10.32 -19.82
C ASP A 61 3.48 9.17 -18.79
N PHE A 62 2.29 8.77 -18.32
CA PHE A 62 2.16 7.66 -17.39
C PHE A 62 2.54 6.32 -18.03
N ASP A 63 3.43 5.56 -17.38
CA ASP A 63 3.71 4.17 -17.70
C ASP A 63 2.44 3.33 -17.55
N LYS A 64 2.09 2.61 -18.62
CA LYS A 64 0.94 1.71 -18.66
C LYS A 64 0.96 0.66 -17.54
N ARG A 65 2.14 0.18 -17.14
CA ARG A 65 2.29 -0.82 -16.07
C ARG A 65 1.88 -0.26 -14.72
N VAL A 66 2.16 1.02 -14.47
CA VAL A 66 1.74 1.74 -13.26
C VAL A 66 0.22 1.89 -13.25
N THR A 67 -0.36 2.39 -14.33
CA THR A 67 -1.81 2.61 -14.43
C THR A 67 -2.60 1.30 -14.36
N ASP A 68 -2.13 0.24 -15.02
CA ASP A 68 -2.69 -1.11 -14.89
C ASP A 68 -2.55 -1.65 -13.46
N GLY A 69 -1.43 -1.39 -12.78
CA GLY A 69 -1.21 -1.77 -11.38
C GLY A 69 -2.21 -1.11 -10.44
N LEU A 70 -2.40 0.20 -10.55
CA LEU A 70 -3.40 0.95 -9.77
C LEU A 70 -4.82 0.43 -10.05
N ARG A 71 -5.14 0.14 -11.31
CA ARG A 71 -6.43 -0.46 -11.68
C ARG A 71 -6.61 -1.84 -11.04
N ARG A 72 -5.59 -2.69 -11.06
CA ARG A 72 -5.63 -4.02 -10.39
C ARG A 72 -5.88 -3.88 -8.90
N ASN A 73 -5.25 -2.93 -8.22
CA ASN A 73 -5.47 -2.69 -6.79
C ASN A 73 -6.93 -2.33 -6.50
N VAL A 74 -7.53 -1.43 -7.31
CA VAL A 74 -8.94 -1.05 -7.16
C VAL A 74 -9.88 -2.23 -7.43
N LEU A 75 -9.60 -3.03 -8.46
CA LEU A 75 -10.38 -4.22 -8.77
C LEU A 75 -10.28 -5.27 -7.65
N TRP A 76 -9.07 -5.49 -7.12
CA TRP A 76 -8.85 -6.39 -5.99
C TRP A 76 -9.64 -5.92 -4.76
N MET A 77 -9.57 -4.63 -4.42
CA MET A 77 -10.33 -4.05 -3.30
C MET A 77 -11.83 -4.30 -3.43
N ARG A 78 -12.39 -4.04 -4.62
CA ARG A 78 -13.83 -4.24 -4.92
C ARG A 78 -14.22 -5.72 -4.87
N ALA A 79 -13.40 -6.60 -5.45
CA ALA A 79 -13.65 -8.05 -5.45
C ALA A 79 -13.65 -8.65 -4.04
N ASN A 80 -12.91 -8.04 -3.11
CA ASN A 80 -12.84 -8.46 -1.71
C ASN A 80 -13.84 -7.73 -0.80
N GLY A 81 -14.77 -6.93 -1.35
CA GLY A 81 -15.84 -6.29 -0.57
C GLY A 81 -15.37 -5.20 0.39
N ALA A 82 -14.17 -4.65 0.22
CA ALA A 82 -13.71 -3.54 1.07
C ALA A 82 -14.54 -2.28 0.78
N PRO A 83 -15.14 -1.64 1.81
CA PRO A 83 -16.15 -0.59 1.65
C PRO A 83 -15.56 0.77 1.23
N GLY A 84 -14.25 0.98 1.37
CA GLY A 84 -13.60 2.23 1.01
C GLY A 84 -12.16 2.30 1.52
N VAL A 85 -11.60 3.52 1.54
CA VAL A 85 -10.25 3.81 2.06
C VAL A 85 -10.29 4.84 3.20
N PRO A 86 -9.35 4.79 4.17
CA PRO A 86 -8.36 3.72 4.35
C PRO A 86 -9.01 2.44 4.90
N PHE A 87 -8.45 1.30 4.52
CA PHE A 87 -8.70 0.01 5.17
C PHE A 87 -7.36 -0.63 5.51
N TYR A 88 -7.37 -1.56 6.45
CA TYR A 88 -6.18 -2.19 7.00
C TYR A 88 -6.37 -3.70 7.06
N LEU A 89 -5.30 -4.41 6.71
CA LEU A 89 -5.18 -5.84 6.86
C LEU A 89 -3.99 -6.10 7.78
N TYR A 90 -4.20 -6.90 8.80
CA TYR A 90 -3.14 -7.25 9.74
C TYR A 90 -3.43 -8.63 10.35
N ARG A 91 -2.44 -9.24 11.00
CA ARG A 91 -2.63 -10.48 11.75
C ARG A 91 -2.75 -10.16 13.22
N SER A 92 -3.62 -10.88 13.92
CA SER A 92 -3.63 -10.95 15.38
C SER A 92 -3.56 -12.40 15.84
N ASP A 93 -3.59 -12.60 17.16
CA ASP A 93 -3.78 -13.92 17.79
C ASP A 93 -5.06 -14.64 17.32
N LYS A 94 -6.05 -13.90 16.82
CA LYS A 94 -7.30 -14.41 16.24
C LYS A 94 -7.22 -14.68 14.73
N GLY A 95 -6.04 -14.56 14.13
CA GLY A 95 -5.83 -14.74 12.69
C GLY A 95 -5.91 -13.44 11.91
N ALA A 96 -6.26 -13.53 10.62
CA ALA A 96 -6.34 -12.36 9.74
C ALA A 96 -7.46 -11.41 10.18
N GLN A 97 -7.13 -10.13 10.31
CA GLN A 97 -8.02 -9.06 10.71
C GLN A 97 -8.23 -8.08 9.57
N PHE A 98 -9.42 -7.49 9.54
CA PHE A 98 -9.80 -6.40 8.66
C PHE A 98 -10.30 -5.23 9.50
N ALA A 99 -9.88 -4.02 9.17
CA ALA A 99 -10.42 -2.79 9.75
C ALA A 99 -10.65 -1.74 8.66
N PHE A 100 -11.70 -0.94 8.82
CA PHE A 100 -12.04 0.16 7.91
C PHE A 100 -12.15 1.47 8.68
N GLY A 101 -11.69 2.57 8.07
CA GLY A 101 -11.58 3.86 8.74
C GLY A 101 -10.35 3.91 9.65
N SER A 102 -10.37 4.72 10.69
CA SER A 102 -9.22 4.87 11.59
C SER A 102 -8.98 3.62 12.45
N LEU A 103 -7.72 3.17 12.54
CA LEU A 103 -7.32 2.16 13.51
C LEU A 103 -7.30 2.74 14.92
N THR A 104 -7.83 1.97 15.88
CA THR A 104 -7.74 2.26 17.31
C THR A 104 -6.43 1.73 17.90
N ASP A 105 -5.99 2.31 19.03
CA ASP A 105 -4.83 1.80 19.76
C ASP A 105 -4.99 0.35 20.22
N ALA A 106 -6.22 -0.04 20.57
CA ALA A 106 -6.55 -1.42 20.95
C ALA A 106 -6.36 -2.39 19.78
N GLN A 107 -6.80 -2.03 18.56
CA GLN A 107 -6.56 -2.85 17.37
C GLN A 107 -5.06 -2.96 17.06
N LEU A 108 -4.33 -1.85 17.11
CA LEU A 108 -2.89 -1.83 16.89
C LEU A 108 -2.12 -2.67 17.92
N ALA A 109 -2.58 -2.71 19.17
CA ALA A 109 -1.96 -3.52 20.23
C ALA A 109 -2.11 -5.04 19.99
N THR A 110 -3.10 -5.46 19.21
CA THR A 110 -3.28 -6.88 18.83
C THR A 110 -2.53 -7.28 17.57
N ALA A 111 -1.93 -6.33 16.86
CA ALA A 111 -1.23 -6.61 15.63
C ALA A 111 0.06 -7.39 15.90
N LEU A 112 0.19 -8.55 15.27
CA LEU A 112 1.38 -9.37 15.34
C LEU A 112 2.38 -8.95 14.24
N PRO A 113 3.69 -9.13 14.47
CA PRO A 113 4.69 -8.97 13.43
C PRO A 113 4.37 -9.87 12.23
N GLU A 114 4.74 -9.43 11.03
CA GLU A 114 4.73 -10.36 9.91
C GLU A 114 5.68 -11.53 10.21
N PRO A 115 5.25 -12.79 10.06
CA PRO A 115 6.17 -13.90 10.12
C PRO A 115 7.20 -13.73 9.00
N GLN A 116 8.48 -13.79 9.36
CA GLN A 116 9.55 -13.78 8.36
C GLN A 116 9.29 -14.91 7.37
N ALA A 117 9.19 -14.57 6.09
CA ALA A 117 9.11 -15.58 5.04
C ALA A 117 10.39 -16.44 5.13
N THR A 118 10.25 -17.72 5.45
CA THR A 118 11.30 -18.69 5.14
C THR A 118 11.54 -18.64 3.63
N PRO A 119 12.79 -18.51 3.15
CA PRO A 119 13.07 -18.50 1.72
C PRO A 119 12.43 -19.72 1.05
N ASN A 120 11.55 -19.48 0.07
CA ASN A 120 10.96 -20.55 -0.74
C ASN A 120 12.09 -21.23 -1.54
N THR A 121 12.47 -22.45 -1.16
CA THR A 121 13.33 -23.35 -1.95
C THR A 121 12.58 -24.01 -3.12
N ALA A 122 11.40 -23.54 -3.49
CA ALA A 122 10.61 -24.06 -4.61
C ALA A 122 10.97 -23.36 -5.94
N ALA A 123 12.21 -23.47 -6.37
CA ALA A 123 12.65 -23.17 -7.73
C ALA A 123 13.88 -24.00 -8.10
N ASN A 124 13.77 -25.33 -8.02
CA ASN A 124 14.75 -26.21 -8.66
C ASN A 124 14.15 -27.59 -8.97
N THR A 125 13.26 -27.62 -9.96
CA THR A 125 13.01 -28.83 -10.75
C THR A 125 13.13 -28.48 -12.22
N GLY A 126 14.37 -28.24 -12.65
CA GLY A 126 14.71 -28.35 -14.06
C GLY A 126 14.42 -29.78 -14.52
N ALA A 127 13.38 -29.93 -15.33
CA ALA A 127 13.15 -31.17 -16.06
C ALA A 127 14.30 -31.39 -17.06
N PRO A 128 14.90 -32.59 -17.15
CA PRO A 128 15.86 -32.87 -18.20
C PRO A 128 15.10 -33.01 -19.53
N ALA A 129 15.55 -32.29 -20.55
CA ALA A 129 15.12 -32.54 -21.92
C ALA A 129 15.62 -33.94 -22.34
N GLN A 130 14.70 -34.77 -22.83
CA GLN A 130 15.00 -35.97 -23.61
C GLN A 130 15.04 -35.62 -25.09
#